data_AF-A0A8T3PKY9-F1
#
_entry.id   AF-A0A8T3PKY9-F1
#
_cell.length_a   1.000
_cell.length_b   1.000
_cell.length_c   1.000
_cell.angle_alpha   90.00
_cell.angle_beta   90.00
_cell.angle_gamma   90.00
#
_symmetry.space_group_name_H-M   'P 1'
#
loop_
_entity.id
_entity.type
_entity.pdbx_description
1 polymer ?
#
loop_
_entity_poly.entity_id
_entity_poly.type
_entity_poly.pdbx_seq_one_letter_code
_entity_poly.pdbx_strand_id
1 'polypeptide(L)'
;RMPEKHKATLKDTLSEEIAAVLGQRPDLTLVKLADGAKDNWSYLGTTLPQGPEIIDFYHACDHLKSAFDAAYGENSSRSKVQFEKYRHLLRDEEEGVEKVIRALCYLRDAHPRKKKLSTELAYFRRYRHRMRYAKARAQNVPVGSGVVEAACKTLATERMKRSGMRWRHTGGQAILTLRASTKAHASSVAGSCCPGPTSAPS
;
A
#
# COMPACT_ATOMS: atom_id res chain seq x y z
N ARG A 1 -5.99 -3.03 30.42
CA ARG A 1 -6.16 -4.28 29.65
C ARG A 1 -4.78 -4.85 29.32
N MET A 2 -4.54 -6.11 29.67
CA MET A 2 -3.33 -6.88 29.30
C MET A 2 -3.23 -7.00 27.76
N PRO A 3 -2.02 -7.00 27.17
CA PRO A 3 -1.86 -7.26 25.75
C PRO A 3 -2.16 -8.74 25.47
N GLU A 4 -3.21 -9.01 24.69
CA GLU A 4 -3.57 -10.37 24.28
C GLU A 4 -2.59 -10.93 23.23
N LYS A 5 -2.37 -12.24 23.34
CA LYS A 5 -1.61 -13.03 22.38
C LYS A 5 -2.22 -12.86 20.98
N HIS A 6 -1.39 -12.55 19.98
CA HIS A 6 -1.74 -12.49 18.54
C HIS A 6 -2.69 -11.39 18.06
N LYS A 7 -3.07 -10.41 18.90
CA LYS A 7 -3.98 -9.31 18.53
C LYS A 7 -5.34 -9.78 17.99
N ALA A 8 -5.85 -10.92 18.45
CA ALA A 8 -7.07 -11.56 17.93
C ALA A 8 -8.29 -10.64 17.98
N THR A 9 -8.59 -10.04 19.14
CA THR A 9 -9.72 -9.11 19.31
C THR A 9 -9.67 -7.93 18.34
N LEU A 10 -8.48 -7.39 18.08
CA LEU A 10 -8.30 -6.25 17.18
C LEU A 10 -8.57 -6.63 15.72
N LYS A 11 -8.21 -7.85 15.33
CA LYS A 11 -8.49 -8.40 14.00
C LYS A 11 -9.98 -8.68 13.81
N ASP A 12 -10.64 -9.20 14.83
CA ASP A 12 -12.06 -9.52 14.78
C ASP A 12 -12.90 -8.24 14.69
N THR A 13 -12.66 -7.25 15.57
CA THR A 13 -13.34 -5.95 15.53
C THR A 13 -13.11 -5.24 14.19
N LEU A 14 -11.89 -5.27 13.66
CA LEU A 14 -11.59 -4.65 12.37
C LEU A 14 -12.33 -5.33 11.21
N SER A 15 -12.46 -6.65 11.25
CA SER A 15 -13.20 -7.41 10.23
C SER A 15 -14.69 -7.08 10.25
N GLU A 16 -15.28 -6.99 11.45
CA GLU A 16 -16.69 -6.61 11.63
C GLU A 16 -16.97 -5.18 11.14
N GLU A 17 -16.11 -4.22 11.47
CA GLU A 17 -16.25 -2.82 11.01
C GLU A 17 -16.18 -2.73 9.49
N ILE A 18 -15.26 -3.46 8.84
CA ILE A 18 -15.15 -3.50 7.38
C ILE A 18 -16.40 -4.10 6.77
N ALA A 19 -16.90 -5.21 7.31
CA ALA A 19 -18.12 -5.85 6.82
C ALA A 19 -19.32 -4.91 6.92
N ALA A 20 -19.45 -4.17 8.03
CA ALA A 20 -20.51 -3.17 8.21
C ALA A 20 -20.41 -2.03 7.20
N VAL A 21 -19.20 -1.48 6.99
CA VAL A 21 -18.98 -0.36 6.05
C VAL A 21 -19.20 -0.80 4.60
N LEU A 22 -18.69 -1.96 4.20
CA LEU A 22 -18.92 -2.50 2.85
C LEU A 22 -20.37 -2.93 2.63
N GLY A 23 -21.08 -3.36 3.68
CA GLY A 23 -22.51 -3.63 3.62
C GLY A 23 -23.33 -2.37 3.33
N GLN A 24 -22.93 -1.22 3.87
CA GLN A 24 -23.58 0.07 3.59
C GLN A 24 -23.10 0.71 2.28
N ARG A 25 -21.85 0.47 1.90
CA ARG A 25 -21.17 1.12 0.77
C ARG A 25 -20.35 0.09 -0.01
N PRO A 26 -21.01 -0.76 -0.81
CA PRO A 26 -20.33 -1.79 -1.60
C PRO A 26 -19.49 -1.20 -2.75
N ASP A 27 -19.64 0.09 -3.05
CA ASP A 27 -18.86 0.84 -4.04
C ASP A 27 -17.43 1.17 -3.58
N LEU A 28 -17.10 0.96 -2.30
CA LEU A 28 -15.79 1.26 -1.75
C LEU A 28 -14.75 0.22 -2.15
N THR A 29 -13.58 0.70 -2.56
CA THR A 29 -12.41 -0.14 -2.76
C THR A 29 -11.62 -0.27 -1.46
N LEU A 30 -11.45 -1.50 -0.98
CA LEU A 30 -10.59 -1.83 0.16
C LEU A 30 -9.13 -2.00 -0.30
N VAL A 31 -8.23 -1.21 0.28
CA VAL A 31 -6.79 -1.30 0.07
C VAL A 31 -6.11 -1.73 1.37
N LYS A 32 -5.24 -2.74 1.27
CA LYS A 32 -4.48 -3.33 2.37
C LYS A 32 -3.04 -2.83 2.31
N LEU A 33 -2.65 -2.00 3.27
CA LEU A 33 -1.31 -1.45 3.39
C LEU A 33 -0.64 -2.01 4.66
N ALA A 34 0.51 -2.66 4.55
CA ALA A 34 1.20 -3.15 5.75
C ALA A 34 2.70 -3.20 5.56
N ASP A 35 3.42 -3.24 6.68
CA ASP A 35 4.84 -3.55 6.69
C ASP A 35 5.13 -5.01 6.25
N GLY A 36 6.41 -5.37 6.25
CA GLY A 36 6.87 -6.71 5.87
C GLY A 36 6.66 -7.80 6.92
N ALA A 37 5.94 -7.55 8.02
CA ALA A 37 5.72 -8.58 9.04
C ALA A 37 4.81 -9.69 8.51
N LYS A 38 5.27 -10.94 8.58
CA LYS A 38 4.58 -12.12 8.00
C LYS A 38 3.13 -12.27 8.53
N ASP A 39 2.92 -11.98 9.81
CA ASP A 39 1.63 -12.14 10.49
C ASP A 39 0.55 -11.13 10.05
N ASN A 40 0.95 -10.02 9.44
CA ASN A 40 0.01 -9.07 8.86
C ASN A 40 -0.61 -9.66 7.59
N TRP A 41 0.22 -10.26 6.75
CA TRP A 41 -0.20 -10.72 5.43
C TRP A 41 -1.00 -12.01 5.44
N SER A 42 -0.86 -12.86 6.46
CA SER A 42 -1.79 -13.98 6.65
C SER A 42 -3.21 -13.43 6.89
N TYR A 43 -3.39 -12.59 7.90
CA TYR A 43 -4.68 -11.98 8.21
C TYR A 43 -5.26 -11.13 7.05
N LEU A 44 -4.46 -10.21 6.50
CA LEU A 44 -4.90 -9.32 5.43
C LEU A 44 -5.27 -10.08 4.16
N GLY A 45 -4.53 -11.13 3.82
CA GLY A 45 -4.74 -11.90 2.60
C GLY A 45 -5.86 -12.93 2.68
N THR A 46 -6.10 -13.51 3.87
CA THR A 46 -7.06 -14.63 4.01
C THR A 46 -8.40 -14.23 4.60
N THR A 47 -8.42 -13.27 5.53
CA THR A 47 -9.62 -12.96 6.32
C THR A 47 -10.42 -11.80 5.73
N LEU A 48 -9.75 -10.86 5.07
CA LEU A 48 -10.40 -9.66 4.52
C LEU A 48 -10.80 -9.85 3.06
N PRO A 49 -11.87 -9.16 2.60
CA PRO A 49 -12.29 -9.14 1.21
C PRO A 49 -11.13 -8.85 0.25
N GLN A 50 -11.24 -9.34 -0.99
CA GLN A 50 -10.21 -9.11 -2.01
C GLN A 50 -9.99 -7.61 -2.26
N GLY A 51 -8.74 -7.23 -2.46
CA GLY A 51 -8.36 -5.83 -2.68
C GLY A 51 -6.86 -5.67 -2.89
N PRO A 52 -6.40 -4.50 -3.40
CA PRO A 52 -4.98 -4.25 -3.60
C PRO A 52 -4.18 -4.39 -2.31
N GLU A 53 -3.07 -5.13 -2.37
CA GLU A 53 -2.13 -5.33 -1.27
C GLU A 53 -0.82 -4.61 -1.59
N ILE A 54 -0.44 -3.68 -0.70
CA ILE A 54 0.72 -2.81 -0.90
C ILE A 54 1.60 -2.85 0.35
N ILE A 55 2.90 -3.11 0.14
CA ILE A 55 3.88 -2.95 1.21
C ILE A 55 4.03 -1.46 1.52
N ASP A 56 4.18 -1.12 2.79
CA ASP A 56 4.49 0.24 3.17
C ASP A 56 5.79 0.73 2.51
N PHE A 57 5.67 1.80 1.72
CA PHE A 57 6.80 2.35 0.97
C PHE A 57 7.96 2.82 1.87
N TYR A 58 7.67 3.41 3.03
CA TYR A 58 8.72 3.87 3.94
C TYR A 58 9.46 2.67 4.55
N HIS A 59 8.72 1.62 4.91
CA HIS A 59 9.33 0.38 5.38
C HIS A 59 10.18 -0.30 4.29
N ALA A 60 9.71 -0.34 3.04
CA ALA A 60 10.53 -0.81 1.92
C ALA A 60 11.81 0.04 1.74
N CYS A 61 11.74 1.34 2.05
CA CYS A 61 12.91 2.21 2.00
C CYS A 61 13.90 1.94 3.13
N ASP A 62 13.47 1.55 4.32
CA ASP A 62 14.39 1.14 5.40
C ASP A 62 15.22 -0.07 4.98
N HIS A 63 14.58 -1.07 4.36
CA HIS A 63 15.25 -2.23 3.77
C HIS A 63 16.23 -1.81 2.65
N LEU A 64 15.81 -0.89 1.78
CA LEU A 64 16.64 -0.36 0.70
C LEU A 64 17.89 0.35 1.24
N LYS A 65 17.71 1.23 2.24
CA LYS A 65 18.80 1.94 2.90
C LYS A 65 19.77 0.97 3.56
N SER A 66 19.24 -0.03 4.28
CA SER A 66 20.05 -1.07 4.91
C SER A 66 20.91 -1.83 3.90
N ALA A 67 20.39 -2.10 2.70
CA ALA A 67 21.15 -2.76 1.64
C ALA A 67 22.30 -1.88 1.11
N PHE A 68 22.05 -0.61 0.82
CA PHE A 68 23.09 0.31 0.33
C PHE A 68 24.14 0.64 1.38
N ASP A 69 23.75 0.80 2.64
CA ASP A 69 24.67 0.98 3.77
C ASP A 69 25.53 -0.29 3.98
N ALA A 70 24.96 -1.48 3.75
CA ALA A 70 25.73 -2.73 3.78
C ALA A 70 26.77 -2.80 2.64
N ALA A 71 26.44 -2.33 1.44
CA ALA A 71 27.34 -2.37 0.29
C ALA A 71 28.45 -1.31 0.34
N TYR A 72 28.09 -0.06 0.66
CA TYR A 72 28.97 1.10 0.49
C TYR A 72 29.52 1.67 1.80
N GLY A 73 29.09 1.13 2.95
CA GLY A 73 29.40 1.67 4.26
C GLY A 73 28.30 2.60 4.75
N GLU A 74 28.03 2.50 6.05
CA GLU A 74 26.94 3.18 6.72
C GLU A 74 27.09 4.69 6.63
N ASN A 75 26.02 5.37 6.20
CA ASN A 75 25.95 6.83 6.07
C ASN A 75 26.99 7.46 5.12
N SER A 76 27.68 6.64 4.31
CA SER A 76 28.58 7.12 3.27
C SER A 76 27.84 7.95 2.21
N SER A 77 28.53 8.92 1.61
CA SER A 77 27.97 9.74 0.53
C SER A 77 27.46 8.88 -0.63
N ARG A 78 28.20 7.80 -0.94
CA ARG A 78 27.82 6.84 -1.98
C ARG A 78 26.55 6.08 -1.63
N SER A 79 26.40 5.63 -0.38
CA SER A 79 25.16 4.98 0.09
C SER A 79 23.97 5.92 -0.05
N LYS A 80 24.08 7.16 0.42
CA LYS A 80 23.00 8.17 0.34
C LYS A 80 22.55 8.44 -1.09
N VAL A 81 23.50 8.66 -2.00
CA VAL A 81 23.19 8.93 -3.42
C VAL A 81 22.50 7.74 -4.08
N GLN A 82 22.98 6.52 -3.83
CA GLN A 82 22.36 5.32 -4.40
C GLN A 82 20.98 5.07 -3.77
N PHE A 83 20.85 5.24 -2.46
CA PHE A 83 19.56 5.13 -1.78
C PHE A 83 18.52 6.07 -2.38
N GLU A 84 18.81 7.37 -2.52
CA GLU A 84 17.86 8.33 -3.08
C GLU A 84 17.48 7.97 -4.52
N LYS A 85 18.48 7.64 -5.36
CA LYS A 85 18.23 7.19 -6.74
C LYS A 85 17.25 6.02 -6.78
N TYR A 86 17.51 4.95 -6.03
CA TYR A 86 16.69 3.75 -6.06
C TYR A 86 15.36 3.89 -5.30
N ARG A 87 15.28 4.80 -4.33
CA ARG A 87 14.03 5.20 -3.67
C ARG A 87 13.06 5.82 -4.69
N HIS A 88 13.56 6.70 -5.55
CA HIS A 88 12.77 7.28 -6.65
C HIS A 88 12.37 6.22 -7.68
N LEU A 89 13.33 5.41 -8.15
CA LEU A 89 13.04 4.32 -9.09
C LEU A 89 11.96 3.37 -8.55
N LEU A 90 12.08 2.96 -7.28
CA LEU A 90 11.12 2.06 -6.64
C LEU A 90 9.71 2.67 -6.64
N ARG A 91 9.58 3.97 -6.33
CA ARG A 91 8.29 4.64 -6.18
C ARG A 91 7.63 5.00 -7.50
N ASP A 92 8.43 5.47 -8.46
CA ASP A 92 7.95 6.27 -9.58
C ASP A 92 7.95 5.48 -10.90
N GLU A 93 8.66 4.35 -10.98
CA GLU A 93 8.73 3.52 -12.18
C GLU A 93 7.90 2.23 -12.09
N GLU A 94 7.28 1.83 -13.19
CA GLU A 94 6.41 0.63 -13.27
C GLU A 94 7.18 -0.65 -12.93
N GLU A 95 8.42 -0.77 -13.39
CA GLU A 95 9.35 -1.86 -13.05
C GLU A 95 10.35 -1.48 -11.94
N GLY A 96 10.01 -0.51 -11.10
CA GLY A 96 10.90 0.02 -10.07
C GLY A 96 11.49 -1.07 -9.16
N VAL A 97 10.65 -2.01 -8.71
CA VAL A 97 11.09 -3.15 -7.89
C VAL A 97 12.03 -4.10 -8.64
N GLU A 98 11.88 -4.27 -9.95
CA GLU A 98 12.80 -5.10 -10.76
C GLU A 98 14.17 -4.47 -10.88
N LYS A 99 14.21 -3.14 -11.04
CA LYS A 99 15.46 -2.38 -11.06
C LYS A 99 16.18 -2.49 -9.71
N VAL A 100 15.45 -2.40 -8.60
CA VAL A 100 15.99 -2.63 -7.25
C VAL A 100 16.53 -4.06 -7.11
N ILE A 101 15.74 -5.09 -7.47
CA ILE A 101 16.16 -6.49 -7.37
C ILE A 101 17.44 -6.74 -8.18
N ARG A 102 17.52 -6.23 -9.42
CA ARG A 102 18.71 -6.34 -10.27
C ARG A 102 19.93 -5.70 -9.61
N ALA A 103 19.79 -4.49 -9.06
CA ALA A 103 20.87 -3.81 -8.36
C ALA A 103 21.34 -4.58 -7.13
N LEU A 104 20.42 -5.08 -6.30
CA LEU A 104 20.76 -5.84 -5.10
C LEU A 104 21.43 -7.18 -5.43
N CYS A 105 21.05 -7.86 -6.53
CA CYS A 105 21.77 -9.02 -7.04
C CYS A 105 23.25 -8.68 -7.32
N TYR A 106 23.49 -7.59 -8.07
CA TYR A 106 24.85 -7.14 -8.37
C TYR A 106 25.63 -6.81 -7.09
N LEU A 107 25.03 -6.07 -6.15
CA LEU A 107 25.70 -5.69 -4.91
C LEU A 107 26.06 -6.91 -4.05
N ARG A 108 25.16 -7.89 -3.95
CA ARG A 108 25.42 -9.15 -3.22
C ARG A 108 26.67 -9.86 -3.77
N ASP A 109 26.88 -9.83 -5.08
CA ASP A 109 27.99 -10.54 -5.71
C ASP A 109 29.30 -9.74 -5.62
N ALA A 110 29.22 -8.41 -5.69
CA ALA A 110 30.37 -7.51 -5.69
C ALA A 110 30.91 -7.12 -4.30
N HIS A 111 30.14 -7.28 -3.22
CA HIS A 111 30.52 -6.79 -1.88
C HIS A 111 30.67 -7.90 -0.83
N PRO A 112 31.53 -7.71 0.19
CA PRO A 112 31.83 -8.75 1.20
C PRO A 112 30.65 -9.05 2.14
N ARG A 113 29.73 -8.11 2.37
CA ARG A 113 28.58 -8.27 3.29
C ARG A 113 27.41 -9.05 2.66
N LYS A 114 27.71 -10.19 2.04
CA LYS A 114 26.77 -11.01 1.24
C LYS A 114 25.55 -11.47 2.03
N LYS A 115 25.68 -11.78 3.32
CA LYS A 115 24.57 -12.24 4.17
C LYS A 115 23.50 -11.17 4.32
N LYS A 116 23.89 -9.95 4.68
CA LYS A 116 22.96 -8.81 4.84
C LYS A 116 22.29 -8.46 3.52
N LEU A 117 23.07 -8.37 2.44
CA LEU A 117 22.54 -8.13 1.09
C LEU A 117 21.57 -9.23 0.62
N SER A 118 21.84 -10.49 0.97
CA SER A 118 20.93 -11.60 0.67
C SER A 118 19.62 -11.51 1.45
N THR A 119 19.66 -11.06 2.71
CA THR A 119 18.45 -10.81 3.51
C THR A 119 17.59 -9.71 2.88
N GLU A 120 18.19 -8.58 2.52
CA GLU A 120 17.45 -7.48 1.88
C GLU A 120 16.93 -7.87 0.50
N LEU A 121 17.74 -8.56 -0.31
CA LEU A 121 17.30 -9.10 -1.61
C LEU A 121 16.11 -10.07 -1.47
N ALA A 122 16.14 -10.94 -0.46
CA ALA A 122 15.04 -11.87 -0.18
C ALA A 122 13.75 -11.13 0.20
N TYR A 123 13.84 -10.02 0.94
CA TYR A 123 12.70 -9.16 1.25
C TYR A 123 12.04 -8.61 -0.02
N PHE A 124 12.82 -8.00 -0.92
CA PHE A 124 12.28 -7.46 -2.18
C PHE A 124 11.71 -8.53 -3.10
N ARG A 125 12.34 -9.72 -3.18
CA ARG A 125 11.81 -10.85 -3.95
C ARG A 125 10.49 -11.35 -3.39
N ARG A 126 10.41 -11.52 -2.07
CA ARG A 126 9.21 -12.01 -1.39
C ARG A 126 8.01 -11.10 -1.61
N TYR A 127 8.23 -9.79 -1.55
CA TYR A 127 7.17 -8.81 -1.63
C TYR A 127 7.04 -8.10 -2.98
N ARG A 128 7.75 -8.57 -4.01
CA ARG A 128 7.78 -8.05 -5.38
C ARG A 128 6.41 -7.63 -5.91
N HIS A 129 5.41 -8.50 -5.77
CA HIS A 129 4.06 -8.27 -6.29
C HIS A 129 3.28 -7.16 -5.55
N ARG A 130 3.67 -6.82 -4.32
CA ARG A 130 3.07 -5.78 -3.47
C ARG A 130 3.80 -4.44 -3.53
N MET A 131 4.83 -4.31 -4.38
CA MET A 131 5.65 -3.10 -4.53
C MET A 131 5.43 -2.43 -5.90
N ARG A 132 4.23 -2.54 -6.46
CA ARG A 132 3.82 -1.88 -7.72
C ARG A 132 3.40 -0.44 -7.46
N TYR A 133 4.33 0.37 -6.95
CA TYR A 133 4.04 1.70 -6.43
C TYR A 133 3.59 2.70 -7.50
N ALA A 134 4.23 2.71 -8.67
CA ALA A 134 3.85 3.59 -9.77
C ALA A 134 2.39 3.35 -10.20
N LYS A 135 2.02 2.09 -10.43
CA LYS A 135 0.64 1.67 -10.72
C LYS A 135 -0.35 2.05 -9.61
N ALA A 136 0.00 1.78 -8.35
CA ALA A 136 -0.84 2.15 -7.21
C ALA A 136 -1.10 3.66 -7.21
N ARG A 137 -0.05 4.48 -7.37
CA ARG A 137 -0.17 5.94 -7.42
C ARG A 137 -0.96 6.44 -8.62
N ALA A 138 -0.82 5.82 -9.79
CA ALA A 138 -1.63 6.15 -10.98
C ALA A 138 -3.13 5.89 -10.75
N GLN A 139 -3.46 4.91 -9.89
CA GLN A 139 -4.82 4.62 -9.42
C GLN A 139 -5.21 5.45 -8.19
N ASN A 140 -4.42 6.49 -7.88
CA ASN A 140 -4.42 7.28 -6.66
C ASN A 140 -4.15 6.50 -5.37
N VAL A 141 -4.06 5.16 -5.36
CA VAL A 141 -4.00 4.30 -4.16
C VAL A 141 -2.86 4.70 -3.21
N PRO A 142 -3.08 4.75 -1.89
CA PRO A 142 -2.02 5.13 -0.97
C PRO A 142 -0.93 4.06 -0.95
N VAL A 143 0.33 4.50 -0.96
CA VAL A 143 1.51 3.61 -1.00
C VAL A 143 2.32 3.60 0.29
N GLY A 144 1.96 4.43 1.27
CA GLY A 144 2.64 4.49 2.55
C GLY A 144 1.70 4.93 3.66
N SER A 145 2.06 4.57 4.88
CA SER A 145 1.27 4.77 6.09
C SER A 145 1.05 6.25 6.34
N GLY A 146 1.95 7.13 5.92
CA GLY A 146 1.95 8.56 6.24
C GLY A 146 0.64 9.29 5.97
N VAL A 147 -0.09 8.97 4.91
CA VAL A 147 -1.41 9.60 4.64
C VAL A 147 -2.45 9.14 5.65
N VAL A 148 -2.44 7.84 6.00
CA VAL A 148 -3.35 7.29 6.99
C VAL A 148 -2.92 7.66 8.40
N GLU A 149 -1.63 7.71 8.72
CA GLU A 149 -1.12 8.21 9.98
C GLU A 149 -1.41 9.68 10.16
N ALA A 150 -1.30 10.50 9.11
CA ALA A 150 -1.68 11.91 9.17
C ALA A 150 -3.20 12.03 9.37
N ALA A 151 -4.02 11.27 8.63
CA ALA A 151 -5.46 11.25 8.82
C ALA A 151 -5.85 10.73 10.21
N CYS A 152 -5.22 9.67 10.71
CA CYS A 152 -5.42 9.14 12.06
C CYS A 152 -4.88 10.10 13.12
N LYS A 153 -3.80 10.85 12.88
CA LYS A 153 -3.33 11.91 13.78
C LYS A 153 -4.28 13.10 13.77
N THR A 154 -4.86 13.48 12.64
CA THR A 154 -5.86 14.54 12.57
C THR A 154 -7.15 14.09 13.24
N LEU A 155 -7.69 12.91 12.90
CA LEU A 155 -8.87 12.31 13.52
C LEU A 155 -8.66 11.98 14.99
N ALA A 156 -7.46 11.55 15.40
CA ALA A 156 -7.11 11.35 16.81
C ALA A 156 -6.90 12.68 17.51
N THR A 157 -6.37 13.73 16.86
CA THR A 157 -6.32 15.09 17.44
C THR A 157 -7.73 15.66 17.62
N GLU A 158 -8.63 15.43 16.65
CA GLU A 158 -10.05 15.78 16.70
C GLU A 158 -10.82 14.97 17.76
N ARG A 159 -10.56 13.65 17.86
CA ARG A 159 -11.13 12.76 18.88
C ARG A 159 -10.47 12.89 20.25
N MET A 160 -9.21 13.32 20.38
CA MET A 160 -8.57 13.53 21.69
C MET A 160 -9.12 14.77 22.41
N LYS A 161 -9.77 15.69 21.69
CA LYS A 161 -10.63 16.71 22.31
C LYS A 161 -12.00 16.16 22.76
N ARG A 162 -12.30 14.88 22.50
CA ARG A 162 -13.48 14.13 22.98
C ARG A 162 -13.14 12.65 23.31
N SER A 163 -12.47 12.45 24.45
CA SER A 163 -12.28 11.20 25.23
C SER A 163 -12.09 9.84 24.51
N GLY A 164 -10.95 9.19 24.81
CA GLY A 164 -10.95 7.78 25.24
C GLY A 164 -10.57 6.69 24.22
N MET A 165 -9.31 6.63 23.76
CA MET A 165 -8.71 5.37 23.24
C MET A 165 -7.17 5.45 23.22
N ARG A 166 -6.50 4.46 23.81
CA ARG A 166 -5.04 4.44 24.06
C ARG A 166 -4.42 3.27 23.28
N TRP A 167 -3.73 3.56 22.18
CA TRP A 167 -3.04 2.54 21.38
C TRP A 167 -1.66 2.25 21.98
N ARG A 168 -1.38 1.00 22.36
CA ARG A 168 -0.07 0.57 22.85
C ARG A 168 0.76 0.03 21.69
N HIS A 169 1.96 0.59 21.55
CA HIS A 169 2.97 0.18 20.57
C HIS A 169 3.54 -1.20 20.89
N THR A 170 3.41 -2.16 19.97
CA THR A 170 4.45 -3.13 19.58
C THR A 170 3.95 -4.05 18.45
N GLY A 171 4.75 -4.15 17.38
CA GLY A 171 4.64 -5.12 16.29
C GLY A 171 3.70 -4.72 15.15
N GLY A 172 4.10 -5.03 13.90
CA GLY A 172 3.27 -5.09 12.69
C GLY A 172 2.23 -3.99 12.53
N GLN A 173 2.56 -2.89 11.85
CA GLN A 173 1.59 -1.84 11.54
C GLN A 173 0.80 -2.26 10.28
N ALA A 174 -0.43 -2.71 10.50
CA ALA A 174 -1.40 -2.95 9.44
C ALA A 174 -2.31 -1.71 9.32
N ILE A 175 -2.47 -1.22 8.10
CA ILE A 175 -3.27 -0.05 7.76
C ILE A 175 -4.22 -0.43 6.64
N LEU A 176 -5.49 -0.04 6.81
CA LEU A 176 -6.51 -0.22 5.79
C LEU A 176 -6.97 1.13 5.29
N THR A 177 -7.15 1.27 3.98
CA THR A 177 -7.72 2.49 3.39
C THR A 177 -8.92 2.13 2.52
N LEU A 178 -10.03 2.81 2.76
CA LEU A 178 -11.25 2.73 1.97
C LEU A 178 -11.32 3.93 1.01
N ARG A 179 -11.57 3.65 -0.27
CA ARG A 179 -11.63 4.66 -1.35
C ARG A 179 -12.97 4.56 -2.07
N ALA A 180 -13.74 5.65 -2.12
CA ALA A 180 -14.92 5.74 -2.99
C ALA A 180 -14.48 6.22 -4.38
N SER A 181 -14.78 5.44 -5.42
CA SER A 181 -14.55 5.86 -6.81
C SER A 181 -15.91 6.04 -7.48
N THR A 182 -16.44 7.25 -7.47
CA THR A 182 -17.68 7.57 -8.20
C THR A 182 -17.41 7.55 -9.70
N LYS A 183 -17.68 6.43 -10.37
CA LYS A 183 -17.99 6.48 -11.82
C LYS A 183 -19.41 6.98 -11.94
N ALA A 184 -19.57 8.28 -12.19
CA ALA A 184 -20.85 8.80 -12.65
C ALA A 184 -21.16 8.15 -14.01
N HIS A 185 -22.11 7.22 -14.02
CA HIS A 185 -22.81 6.84 -15.25
C HIS A 185 -23.69 8.04 -15.64
N ALA A 186 -23.18 8.88 -16.54
CA ALA A 186 -24.06 9.73 -17.33
C ALA A 186 -24.75 8.83 -18.36
N SER A 187 -25.90 8.27 -17.97
CA SER A 187 -26.90 7.82 -18.91
C SER A 187 -27.39 9.03 -19.70
N SER A 188 -27.12 9.06 -21.01
CA SER A 188 -27.92 9.84 -21.95
C SER A 188 -28.62 8.85 -22.86
N VAL A 189 -29.85 8.51 -22.48
CA VAL A 189 -30.89 8.06 -23.40
C VAL A 189 -31.90 9.20 -23.41
N ALA A 190 -31.91 10.00 -24.48
CA ALA A 190 -33.05 10.81 -24.90
C ALA A 190 -32.77 11.41 -26.30
N GLY A 191 -33.67 11.13 -27.26
CA GLY A 191 -33.64 11.64 -28.64
C GLY A 191 -34.18 10.59 -29.61
N SER A 192 -35.37 10.05 -29.36
CA SER A 192 -36.64 10.49 -29.98
C SER A 192 -36.76 10.10 -31.45
N CYS A 193 -37.65 9.13 -31.67
CA CYS A 193 -38.24 8.77 -32.95
C CYS A 193 -38.71 9.99 -33.76
N CYS A 194 -38.46 9.98 -35.06
CA CYS A 194 -39.24 10.72 -36.05
C CYS A 194 -39.71 9.71 -37.11
N PRO A 195 -41.02 9.50 -37.33
CA PRO A 195 -41.50 8.88 -38.55
C PRO A 195 -41.60 9.95 -39.66
N GLY A 196 -41.09 9.63 -40.84
CA GLY A 196 -41.13 10.52 -42.01
C GLY A 196 -42.53 10.64 -42.62
N PRO A 197 -42.86 11.76 -43.27
CA PRO A 197 -44.06 11.84 -44.09
C PRO A 197 -43.77 11.35 -45.51
N THR A 198 -44.50 10.32 -45.91
CA THR A 198 -44.82 9.97 -47.30
C THR A 198 -45.56 11.12 -47.99
N SER A 199 -45.02 11.59 -49.12
CA SER A 199 -45.80 12.20 -50.18
C SER A 199 -45.13 11.99 -51.54
N ALA A 200 -45.93 11.46 -52.47
CA ALA A 200 -45.77 11.44 -53.92
C ALA A 200 -47.15 11.76 -54.50
N PRO A 201 -47.33 12.08 -55.79
CA PRO A 201 -46.44 12.69 -56.77
C PRO A 201 -47.06 13.95 -57.45
N SER A 202 -46.26 14.64 -58.25
CA SER A 202 -46.61 15.16 -59.59
C SER A 202 -45.32 15.36 -60.37
#